data_AF-A0A2E7RPK0-F1
#
_entry.id   AF-A0A2E7RPK0-F1
#
_cell.length_a   1.000
_cell.length_b   1.000
_cell.length_c   1.000
_cell.angle_alpha   90.00
_cell.angle_beta   90.00
_cell.angle_gamma   90.00
#
_symmetry.space_group_name_H-M   'P 1'
#
loop_
_entity.id
_entity.type
_entity.pdbx_description
1 polymer ?
#
loop_
_entity_poly.entity_id
_entity_poly.type
_entity_poly.pdbx_seq_one_letter_code
_entity_poly.pdbx_strand_id
1 'polypeptide(L)'
;MFTGSLNMPNTFKVQVNVTNNRGFTPEEIASRCVEQILEISDTAPPAIKEQALEYKNNLTQIITHYIKEAVQSDRTTVYNAIKDSGNETLAEHIRRL
;
A
#
# COMPACT_ATOMS: atom_id res chain seq x y z
N MET A 1 27.21 -39.37 -16.17
CA MET A 1 25.98 -38.56 -16.16
C MET A 1 25.75 -38.10 -14.74
N PHE A 2 25.90 -36.80 -14.45
CA PHE A 2 25.60 -36.23 -13.14
C PHE A 2 24.16 -35.70 -13.17
N THR A 3 23.23 -36.42 -12.56
CA THR A 3 21.89 -35.93 -12.26
C THR A 3 21.91 -35.28 -10.87
N GLY A 4 22.39 -34.04 -10.78
CA GLY A 4 22.24 -33.24 -9.56
C GLY A 4 20.86 -32.61 -9.55
N SER A 5 19.95 -33.08 -8.69
CA SER A 5 18.75 -32.31 -8.38
C SER A 5 19.15 -31.08 -7.58
N LEU A 6 18.87 -29.90 -8.14
CA LEU A 6 18.95 -28.64 -7.41
C LEU A 6 17.84 -28.64 -6.34
N ASN A 7 18.19 -29.03 -5.12
CA ASN A 7 17.32 -28.87 -3.96
C ASN A 7 17.34 -27.38 -3.56
N MET A 8 16.46 -26.59 -4.18
CA MET A 8 16.25 -25.21 -3.80
C MET A 8 15.60 -25.18 -2.41
N PRO A 9 16.16 -24.48 -1.41
CA PRO A 9 15.50 -24.32 -0.13
C PRO A 9 14.15 -23.62 -0.36
N ASN A 10 13.10 -24.20 0.21
CA ASN A 10 11.71 -23.75 0.04
C ASN A 10 11.41 -22.48 0.88
N THR A 11 12.37 -21.55 0.95
CA THR A 11 12.35 -20.35 1.80
C THR A 11 11.67 -19.15 1.14
N PHE A 12 11.21 -19.28 -0.10
CA PHE A 12 10.43 -18.23 -0.76
C PHE A 12 9.00 -18.21 -0.20
N LYS A 13 8.67 -17.15 0.56
CA LYS A 13 7.35 -16.96 1.17
C LYS A 13 6.64 -15.78 0.49
N VAL A 14 5.58 -16.06 -0.26
CA VAL A 14 4.67 -15.03 -0.80
C VAL A 14 3.55 -14.80 0.20
N GLN A 15 3.36 -13.55 0.63
CA GLN A 15 2.24 -13.17 1.48
C GLN A 15 1.13 -12.53 0.64
N VAL A 16 -0.06 -13.12 0.69
CA VAL A 16 -1.25 -12.59 0.00
C VAL A 16 -2.17 -11.98 1.05
N ASN A 17 -2.52 -10.71 0.86
CA ASN A 17 -3.48 -10.00 1.68
C ASN A 17 -4.75 -9.78 0.86
N VAL A 18 -5.93 -10.02 1.45
CA VAL A 18 -7.23 -9.84 0.80
C VAL A 18 -8.19 -9.08 1.70
N THR A 19 -9.13 -8.37 1.07
CA THR A 19 -10.24 -7.67 1.71
C THR A 19 -11.56 -8.28 1.26
N ASN A 20 -12.62 -8.12 2.05
CA ASN A 20 -13.95 -8.59 1.69
C ASN A 20 -14.83 -7.42 1.25
N ASN A 21 -15.32 -7.46 0.00
CA ASN A 21 -16.27 -6.50 -0.57
C ASN A 21 -15.82 -5.01 -0.48
N ARG A 22 -14.51 -4.75 -0.53
CA ARG A 22 -13.93 -3.40 -0.63
C ARG A 22 -12.48 -3.47 -1.11
N GLY A 23 -11.92 -2.34 -1.53
CA GLY A 23 -10.47 -2.16 -1.66
C GLY A 23 -9.78 -1.97 -0.32
N PHE A 24 -8.45 -1.94 -0.33
CA PHE A 24 -7.66 -1.57 0.85
C PHE A 24 -7.78 -0.08 1.16
N THR A 25 -7.75 0.26 2.43
CA THR A 25 -7.71 1.67 2.84
C THR A 25 -6.32 2.27 2.59
N PRO A 26 -6.21 3.60 2.48
CA PRO A 26 -4.92 4.29 2.39
C PRO A 26 -3.96 3.87 3.51
N GLU A 27 -4.45 3.71 4.73
CA GLU A 27 -3.67 3.30 5.91
C GLU A 27 -3.16 1.86 5.77
N GLU A 28 -3.99 0.93 5.31
CA GLU A 28 -3.61 -0.47 5.07
C GLU A 28 -2.57 -0.60 3.94
N ILE A 29 -2.67 0.23 2.91
CA ILE A 29 -1.67 0.29 1.83
C ILE A 29 -0.38 0.92 2.34
N ALA A 30 -0.47 2.04 3.06
CA ALA A 30 0.70 2.73 3.61
C ALA A 30 1.48 1.84 4.56
N SER A 31 0.81 1.16 5.51
CA SER A 31 1.47 0.24 6.45
C SER A 31 2.26 -0.84 5.72
N ARG A 32 1.65 -1.48 4.70
CA ARG A 32 2.32 -2.51 3.90
C ARG A 32 3.50 -1.95 3.11
N CYS A 33 3.36 -0.75 2.55
CA CYS A 33 4.45 -0.08 1.83
C CYS A 33 5.63 0.20 2.78
N VAL A 34 5.34 0.75 3.96
CA VAL A 34 6.36 1.09 4.97
C VAL A 34 7.10 -0.16 5.46
N GLU A 35 6.41 -1.29 5.63
CA GLU A 35 7.03 -2.57 5.98
C GLU A 35 8.04 -3.07 4.95
N GLN A 36 7.85 -2.74 3.67
CA GLN A 36 8.82 -3.06 2.62
C GLN A 36 9.99 -2.07 2.55
N ILE A 37 9.78 -0.83 2.97
CA ILE A 37 10.79 0.22 2.95
C ILE A 37 11.74 0.10 4.15
N LEU A 38 11.20 -0.20 5.34
CA LEU A 38 11.94 -0.19 6.58
C LEU A 38 11.64 -1.43 7.42
N GLU A 39 12.63 -2.31 7.47
CA GLU A 39 12.68 -3.46 8.39
C GLU A 39 13.64 -3.15 9.54
N ILE A 40 13.23 -3.48 10.75
CA ILE A 40 14.00 -3.22 11.97
C ILE A 40 14.44 -4.56 12.53
N SER A 41 15.75 -4.78 12.62
CA SER A 41 16.29 -6.01 13.18
C SER A 41 15.96 -6.15 14.67
N ASP A 42 15.62 -7.37 15.09
CA ASP A 42 15.37 -7.68 16.50
C ASP A 42 16.60 -7.50 17.39
N THR A 43 17.81 -7.59 16.81
CA THR A 43 19.09 -7.47 17.54
C THR A 43 19.63 -6.04 17.57
N ALA A 44 18.91 -5.06 17.00
CA ALA A 44 19.35 -3.68 16.97
C ALA A 44 19.43 -3.06 18.38
N PRO A 45 20.42 -2.17 18.65
CA PRO A 45 20.51 -1.45 19.93
C PRO A 45 19.23 -0.67 20.24
N PRO A 46 18.79 -0.57 21.52
CA PRO A 46 17.52 0.04 21.89
C PRO A 46 17.31 1.46 21.34
N ALA A 47 18.31 2.34 21.45
CA ALA A 47 18.23 3.72 20.97
C ALA A 47 18.01 3.82 19.45
N ILE A 48 18.63 2.93 18.67
CA ILE A 48 18.46 2.89 17.21
C ILE A 48 17.09 2.31 16.85
N LYS A 49 16.63 1.31 17.60
CA LYS A 49 15.31 0.70 17.42
C LYS A 49 14.18 1.71 17.66
N GLU A 50 14.26 2.50 18.72
CA GLU A 50 13.28 3.54 19.04
C GLU A 50 13.24 4.62 17.96
N GLN A 51 14.39 5.12 17.52
CA GLN A 51 14.45 6.10 16.43
C GLN A 51 13.89 5.54 15.11
N ALA A 52 14.19 4.28 14.79
CA ALA A 52 13.69 3.64 13.58
C ALA A 52 12.16 3.43 13.62
N LEU A 53 11.60 3.06 14.78
CA LEU A 53 10.15 2.96 14.97
C LEU A 53 9.45 4.31 14.78
N GLU A 54 10.01 5.37 15.35
CA GLU A 54 9.47 6.72 15.19
C GLU A 54 9.54 7.19 13.73
N TYR A 55 10.66 6.92 13.06
CA TYR A 55 10.79 7.19 11.63
C TYR A 55 9.78 6.39 10.79
N LYS A 56 9.54 5.13 11.14
CA LYS A 56 8.53 4.26 10.50
C LYS A 56 7.14 4.87 10.60
N ASN A 57 6.78 5.40 11.78
CA ASN A 57 5.50 6.06 12.00
C ASN A 57 5.37 7.31 11.12
N ASN A 58 6.39 8.16 11.09
CA ASN A 58 6.42 9.36 10.25
C ASN A 58 6.28 9.02 8.76
N LEU A 59 7.01 8.01 8.28
CA LEU A 59 6.90 7.51 6.91
C LEU A 59 5.47 7.05 6.59
N THR A 60 4.83 6.34 7.53
CA THR A 60 3.45 5.86 7.39
C THR A 60 2.47 7.02 7.22
N GLN A 61 2.63 8.10 8.00
CA GLN A 61 1.78 9.29 7.88
C GLN A 61 1.93 9.98 6.52
N ILE A 62 3.18 10.18 6.07
CA ILE A 62 3.49 10.83 4.78
C ILE A 62 2.91 10.01 3.62
N ILE A 63 3.15 8.70 3.61
CA ILE A 63 2.65 7.82 2.55
C ILE A 63 1.11 7.79 2.56
N THR A 64 0.49 7.71 3.74
CA THR A 64 -0.98 7.76 3.86
C THR A 64 -1.54 9.06 3.27
N HIS A 65 -0.89 10.19 3.54
CA HIS A 65 -1.30 11.49 3.01
C HIS A 65 -1.30 11.49 1.47
N TYR A 66 -0.20 11.06 0.85
CA TYR A 66 -0.11 11.05 -0.60
C TYR A 66 -1.01 10.01 -1.27
N ILE A 67 -1.29 8.88 -0.62
CA ILE A 67 -2.30 7.92 -1.15
C ILE A 67 -3.69 8.55 -1.15
N LYS A 68 -4.06 9.30 -0.09
CA LYS A 68 -5.33 10.03 -0.05
C LYS A 68 -5.42 11.08 -1.15
N GLU A 69 -4.33 11.82 -1.38
CA GLU A 69 -4.24 12.79 -2.46
C GLU A 69 -4.39 12.12 -3.84
N ALA A 70 -3.70 11.00 -4.06
CA ALA A 70 -3.79 10.23 -5.29
C ALA A 70 -5.22 9.73 -5.55
N VAL A 71 -5.89 9.17 -4.54
CA VAL A 71 -7.29 8.74 -4.64
C VAL A 71 -8.21 9.91 -5.00
N GLN A 72 -8.00 11.08 -4.38
CA GLN A 72 -8.80 12.26 -4.68
C GLN A 72 -8.59 12.75 -6.12
N SER A 73 -7.35 12.76 -6.60
CA SER A 73 -6.99 13.16 -7.96
C SER A 73 -7.56 12.19 -9.00
N ASP A 74 -7.46 10.88 -8.76
CA ASP A 74 -8.07 9.85 -9.59
C ASP A 74 -9.59 10.02 -9.66
N ARG A 75 -10.25 10.25 -8.51
CA ARG A 75 -11.70 10.44 -8.45
C ARG A 75 -12.16 11.67 -9.23
N THR A 76 -11.39 12.76 -9.21
CA THR A 76 -11.65 13.94 -10.04
C THR A 76 -11.51 13.64 -11.53
N THR A 77 -10.49 12.87 -11.91
CA THR A 77 -10.26 12.45 -13.29
C THR A 77 -11.41 11.57 -13.80
N VAL A 78 -11.81 10.57 -13.01
CA VAL A 78 -12.94 9.68 -13.31
C VAL A 78 -14.25 10.47 -13.39
N TYR A 79 -14.49 11.39 -12.46
CA TYR A 79 -15.67 12.27 -12.50
C TYR A 79 -15.77 13.03 -13.83
N ASN A 80 -14.69 13.67 -14.25
CA ASN A 80 -14.66 14.43 -15.50
C ASN A 80 -14.91 13.52 -16.71
N ALA A 81 -14.27 12.36 -16.78
CA ALA A 81 -14.48 11.41 -17.87
C ALA A 81 -15.94 10.92 -17.96
N ILE A 82 -16.59 10.66 -16.82
CA ILE A 82 -18.00 10.26 -16.79
C ILE A 82 -18.90 11.42 -17.22
N LYS A 83 -18.62 12.63 -16.75
CA LYS A 83 -19.37 13.83 -17.12
C LYS A 83 -19.26 14.12 -18.63
N ASP A 84 -18.06 14.02 -19.19
CA ASP A 84 -17.79 14.22 -20.62
C ASP A 84 -18.51 13.18 -21.50
N SER A 85 -18.77 11.98 -20.97
CA SER A 85 -19.60 10.96 -21.63
C SER A 85 -21.11 11.25 -21.62
N GLY A 86 -21.53 12.36 -20.99
CA GLY A 86 -22.94 12.77 -20.85
C GLY A 86 -23.68 12.16 -19.65
N ASN A 87 -23.00 11.42 -18.76
CA ASN A 87 -23.61 10.72 -17.64
C ASN A 87 -23.54 11.53 -16.33
N GLU A 88 -24.18 12.70 -16.28
CA GLU A 88 -24.07 13.65 -15.16
C GLU A 88 -24.48 13.07 -13.79
N THR A 89 -25.58 12.32 -13.74
CA THR A 89 -26.07 11.71 -12.48
C THR A 89 -25.06 10.72 -11.91
N LEU A 90 -24.45 9.90 -12.78
CA LEU A 90 -23.44 8.94 -12.37
C LEU A 90 -22.17 9.64 -11.89
N ALA A 91 -21.75 10.71 -12.57
CA ALA A 91 -20.62 11.52 -12.14
C ALA A 91 -20.84 12.07 -10.71
N GLU A 92 -22.02 12.63 -10.42
CA GLU A 92 -22.34 13.10 -9.07
C GLU A 92 -22.37 11.99 -8.01
N HIS A 93 -22.80 10.77 -8.36
CA HIS A 93 -22.71 9.64 -7.44
C HIS A 93 -21.25 9.30 -7.09
N ILE A 94 -20.37 9.22 -8.09
CA ILE A 94 -18.94 8.94 -7.88
C ILE A 94 -18.26 10.05 -7.07
N ARG A 95 -18.62 11.32 -7.29
CA ARG A 95 -18.07 12.46 -6.54
C ARG A 95 -18.40 12.40 -5.04
N ARG A 96 -19.49 11.74 -4.65
CA ARG A 96 -19.99 11.68 -3.25
C ARG A 96 -19.57 10.44 -2.48
N LEU A 97 -18.99 9.45 -3.15
CA LEU A 97 -18.29 8.34 -2.48
C LEU A 97 -17.12 8.86 -1.64
#